data_AF-D2XBX8-F1
#
_entry.id   AF-D2XBX8-F1
#
_cell.length_a   1.000
_cell.length_b   1.000
_cell.length_c   1.000
_cell.angle_alpha   90.00
_cell.angle_beta   90.00
_cell.angle_gamma   90.00
#
_symmetry.space_group_name_H-M   'P 1'
#
loop_
_entity.id
_entity.type
_entity.pdbx_description
1 polymer ?
#
loop_
_entity_poly.entity_id
_entity_poly.type
_entity_poly.pdbx_seq_one_letter_code
_entity_poly.pdbx_strand_id
1 'polypeptide(L)'
;VTLFHFEDEPRSGVCEVISTLREKAKLRIMMLTGDHESSAQRVAKAVCIEEVHFSLKPEDKLNKVKAVSREGGGGLIMVGDGINDAPALAAATVGMVLAQRASATAVAVADVLLLQDNICGVPFCIAKARQTTSLVKQSVALALTCIVFAALPSVLGFLPLWLTVLLHEGGTLLVCLNSIRALNTPTWSLVDDIRKLVDSLRNYFPSKFNSSPSSYTANTAPL
;
A
#
# COMPACT_ATOMS: atom_id res chain seq x y z
N VAL A 1 -27.89 44.57 -12.29
CA VAL A 1 -27.65 43.23 -12.86
C VAL A 1 -26.78 42.48 -11.88
N THR A 2 -27.24 41.35 -11.35
CA THR A 2 -26.48 40.54 -10.39
C THR A 2 -26.04 39.27 -11.10
N LEU A 3 -24.73 39.00 -11.08
CA LEU A 3 -24.14 37.82 -11.69
C LEU A 3 -23.77 36.83 -10.58
N PHE A 4 -24.28 35.61 -10.68
CA PHE A 4 -23.92 34.52 -9.78
C PHE A 4 -22.85 33.64 -10.45
N HIS A 5 -21.75 33.40 -9.74
CA HIS A 5 -20.66 32.53 -10.17
C HIS A 5 -20.58 31.33 -9.23
N PHE A 6 -20.55 30.13 -9.79
CA PHE A 6 -20.38 28.88 -9.06
C PHE A 6 -19.08 28.24 -9.54
N GLU A 7 -18.23 27.84 -8.59
CA GLU A 7 -16.94 27.20 -8.85
C GLU A 7 -16.81 25.98 -7.94
N ASP A 8 -16.23 24.90 -8.48
CA ASP A 8 -15.90 23.70 -7.71
C ASP A 8 -14.44 23.79 -7.26
N GLU A 9 -14.23 23.93 -5.95
CA GLU A 9 -12.89 24.01 -5.39
C GLU A 9 -12.29 22.62 -5.19
N PRO A 10 -11.03 22.40 -5.62
CA PRO A 10 -10.35 21.14 -5.35
C PRO A 10 -10.19 20.94 -3.83
N ARG A 11 -10.41 19.71 -3.38
CA ARG A 11 -10.27 19.34 -1.95
C ARG A 11 -8.85 19.62 -1.45
N SER A 12 -8.76 19.92 -0.16
CA SER A 12 -7.46 20.12 0.50
C SER A 12 -6.59 18.86 0.42
N GLY A 13 -5.27 19.07 0.28
CA GLY A 13 -4.28 17.98 0.23
C GLY A 13 -4.17 17.25 -1.11
N VAL A 14 -5.03 17.51 -2.10
CA VAL A 14 -4.97 16.84 -3.41
C VAL A 14 -3.62 17.08 -4.10
N CYS A 15 -3.10 18.31 -4.08
CA CYS A 15 -1.81 18.61 -4.71
C CYS A 15 -0.65 17.79 -4.10
N GLU A 16 -0.62 17.63 -2.78
CA GLU A 16 0.37 16.81 -2.08
C GLU A 16 0.23 15.31 -2.42
N VAL A 17 -1.01 14.84 -2.61
CA VAL A 17 -1.26 13.47 -3.05
C VAL A 17 -0.73 13.25 -4.46
N ILE A 18 -1.03 14.16 -5.39
CA ILE A 18 -0.58 14.07 -6.78
C ILE A 18 0.96 14.13 -6.86
N SER A 19 1.61 15.02 -6.10
CA SER A 19 3.07 15.08 -6.04
C SER A 19 3.67 13.80 -5.45
N THR A 20 3.09 13.27 -4.37
CA THR A 20 3.53 12.01 -3.75
C THR A 20 3.41 10.83 -4.72
N LEU A 21 2.30 10.72 -5.46
CA LEU A 21 2.10 9.66 -6.44
C LEU A 21 3.07 9.79 -7.63
N ARG A 22 3.39 11.00 -8.05
CA ARG A 22 4.35 11.24 -9.13
C ARG A 22 5.78 10.95 -8.69
N GLU A 23 6.21 11.50 -7.57
CA GLU A 23 7.60 11.45 -7.12
C GLU A 23 7.96 10.13 -6.45
N LYS A 24 7.14 9.67 -5.50
CA LYS A 24 7.42 8.45 -4.72
C LYS A 24 6.89 7.20 -5.41
N ALA A 25 5.65 7.26 -5.93
CA ALA A 25 5.08 6.09 -6.61
C ALA A 25 5.57 5.93 -8.06
N LYS A 26 6.10 7.00 -8.68
CA LYS A 26 6.53 7.04 -10.09
C LYS A 26 5.42 6.62 -11.05
N LEU A 27 4.19 7.03 -10.75
CA LEU A 27 3.02 6.73 -11.55
C LEU A 27 2.72 7.88 -12.52
N ARG A 28 2.29 7.53 -13.73
CA ARG A 28 1.65 8.47 -14.65
C ARG A 28 0.25 8.79 -14.12
N ILE A 29 -0.10 10.07 -14.08
CA ILE A 29 -1.36 10.56 -13.52
C ILE A 29 -2.11 11.29 -14.63
N MET A 30 -3.39 10.97 -14.79
CA MET A 30 -4.27 11.56 -15.79
C MET A 30 -5.65 11.82 -15.18
N MET A 31 -6.29 12.92 -15.58
CA MET A 31 -7.64 13.28 -15.17
C MET A 31 -8.65 13.00 -16.28
N LEU A 32 -9.74 12.33 -15.96
CA LEU A 32 -10.85 12.03 -16.87
C LEU A 32 -12.13 12.71 -16.37
N THR A 33 -12.58 13.77 -17.04
CA THR A 33 -13.79 14.50 -16.64
C THR A 33 -14.80 14.63 -17.79
N GLY A 34 -16.08 14.69 -17.41
CA GLY A 34 -17.18 15.05 -18.32
C GLY A 34 -17.35 16.57 -18.48
N ASP A 35 -16.65 17.37 -17.67
CA ASP A 35 -16.78 18.82 -17.68
C ASP A 35 -16.20 19.46 -18.94
N HIS A 36 -16.57 20.72 -19.16
CA HIS A 36 -16.03 21.52 -20.24
C HIS A 36 -14.54 21.83 -20.03
N GLU A 37 -13.83 22.07 -21.14
CA GLU A 37 -12.38 22.27 -21.17
C GLU A 37 -11.89 23.34 -20.17
N SER A 38 -12.57 24.49 -20.12
CA SER A 38 -12.18 25.60 -19.25
C SER A 38 -12.21 25.26 -17.76
N SER A 39 -13.24 24.54 -17.30
CA SER A 39 -13.35 24.07 -15.92
C SER A 39 -12.32 22.97 -15.63
N ALA A 40 -12.19 22.01 -16.55
CA ALA A 40 -11.26 20.90 -16.41
C ALA A 40 -9.80 21.37 -16.31
N GLN A 41 -9.36 22.25 -17.21
CA GLN A 41 -8.00 22.80 -17.21
C GLN A 41 -7.72 23.61 -15.94
N ARG A 42 -8.71 24.35 -15.45
CA ARG A 42 -8.58 25.13 -14.21
C ARG A 42 -8.30 24.23 -13.01
N VAL A 43 -9.13 23.21 -12.81
CA VAL A 43 -8.96 22.25 -11.71
C VAL A 43 -7.62 21.52 -11.86
N ALA A 44 -7.30 21.02 -13.05
CA ALA A 44 -6.05 20.32 -13.31
C ALA A 44 -4.81 21.16 -12.99
N LYS A 45 -4.84 22.45 -13.35
CA LYS A 45 -3.76 23.38 -13.03
C LYS A 45 -3.63 23.61 -11.53
N ALA A 46 -4.74 23.70 -10.81
CA ALA A 46 -4.76 23.85 -9.35
C ALA A 46 -4.20 22.62 -8.62
N VAL A 47 -4.37 21.42 -9.19
CA VAL A 47 -3.87 20.15 -8.62
C VAL A 47 -2.60 19.62 -9.30
N CYS A 48 -1.99 20.41 -10.18
CA CYS A 48 -0.77 20.09 -10.92
C CYS A 48 -0.83 18.79 -11.76
N ILE A 49 -1.98 18.48 -12.35
CA ILE A 49 -2.11 17.35 -13.30
C ILE A 49 -1.83 17.86 -14.72
N GLU A 50 -0.91 17.20 -15.42
CA GLU A 50 -0.50 17.60 -16.78
C GLU A 50 -1.40 16.99 -17.86
N GLU A 51 -1.85 15.76 -17.66
CA GLU A 51 -2.68 15.05 -18.63
C GLU A 51 -4.15 15.10 -18.24
N VAL A 52 -4.96 15.77 -19.05
CA VAL A 52 -6.39 15.97 -18.81
C VAL A 52 -7.17 15.63 -20.05
N HIS A 53 -8.22 14.82 -19.89
CA HIS A 53 -9.21 14.56 -20.92
C HIS A 53 -10.57 15.05 -20.42
N PHE A 54 -11.21 15.91 -21.20
CA PHE A 54 -12.42 16.65 -20.84
C PHE A 54 -13.57 16.35 -21.81
N SER A 55 -14.78 16.77 -21.45
CA SER A 55 -16.00 16.55 -22.25
C SER A 55 -16.24 15.08 -22.61
N LEU A 56 -15.81 14.16 -21.73
CA LEU A 56 -15.94 12.73 -21.93
C LEU A 56 -17.32 12.21 -21.49
N LYS A 57 -17.93 11.35 -22.32
CA LYS A 57 -19.07 10.53 -21.91
C LYS A 57 -18.58 9.33 -21.08
N PRO A 58 -19.49 8.65 -20.34
CA PRO A 58 -19.13 7.42 -19.62
C PRO A 58 -18.46 6.36 -20.50
N GLU A 59 -18.92 6.21 -21.74
CA GLU A 59 -18.35 5.30 -22.74
C GLU A 59 -16.93 5.71 -23.16
N ASP A 60 -16.67 7.01 -23.30
CA ASP A 60 -15.36 7.53 -23.65
C ASP A 60 -14.36 7.30 -22.52
N LYS A 61 -14.77 7.50 -21.26
CA LYS A 61 -13.96 7.16 -20.09
C LYS A 61 -13.58 5.68 -20.09
N LEU A 62 -14.56 4.80 -20.33
CA LEU A 62 -14.34 3.35 -20.40
C LEU A 62 -13.35 2.97 -21.52
N ASN A 63 -13.55 3.53 -22.72
CA ASN A 63 -12.66 3.27 -23.85
C ASN A 63 -11.24 3.74 -23.57
N LYS A 64 -11.08 4.90 -22.91
CA LYS A 64 -9.79 5.43 -22.51
C LYS A 64 -9.09 4.55 -21.48
N VAL A 65 -9.80 4.11 -20.44
CA VAL A 65 -9.28 3.18 -19.42
C VAL A 65 -8.80 1.88 -20.06
N LYS A 66 -9.59 1.31 -20.98
CA LYS A 66 -9.19 0.10 -21.73
C LYS A 66 -7.99 0.33 -22.64
N ALA A 67 -7.92 1.46 -23.34
CA ALA A 67 -6.80 1.80 -24.20
C ALA A 67 -5.49 1.94 -23.40
N VAL A 68 -5.52 2.71 -22.31
CA VAL A 68 -4.32 2.91 -21.45
C VAL A 68 -3.85 1.61 -20.82
N SER A 69 -4.79 0.78 -20.36
CA SER A 69 -4.47 -0.55 -19.80
C SER A 69 -3.79 -1.47 -20.82
N ARG A 70 -4.19 -1.41 -22.10
CA ARG A 70 -3.57 -2.17 -23.20
C ARG A 70 -2.21 -1.63 -23.63
N GLU A 71 -2.10 -0.32 -23.81
CA GLU A 71 -0.88 0.34 -24.33
C GLU A 71 0.26 0.33 -23.31
N GLY A 72 -0.06 0.53 -22.02
CA GLY A 72 0.95 0.62 -20.97
C GLY A 72 1.51 -0.72 -20.50
N GLY A 73 0.86 -1.84 -20.84
CA GLY A 73 1.19 -3.19 -20.34
C GLY A 73 1.17 -3.34 -18.81
N GLY A 74 0.80 -2.28 -18.08
CA GLY A 74 0.81 -2.15 -16.64
C GLY A 74 -0.60 -1.96 -16.08
N GLY A 75 -0.76 -2.29 -14.80
CA GLY A 75 -2.04 -2.12 -14.11
C GLY A 75 -2.46 -0.65 -14.01
N LEU A 76 -3.75 -0.38 -14.13
CA LEU A 76 -4.37 0.93 -13.99
C LEU A 76 -5.17 1.02 -12.69
N ILE A 77 -4.94 2.09 -11.92
CA ILE A 77 -5.79 2.44 -10.78
C ILE A 77 -6.73 3.56 -11.22
N MET A 78 -8.03 3.35 -11.09
CA MET A 78 -9.03 4.39 -11.31
C MET A 78 -9.64 4.82 -9.99
N VAL A 79 -9.73 6.13 -9.77
CA VAL A 79 -10.38 6.72 -8.60
C VAL A 79 -11.57 7.54 -9.07
N GLY A 80 -12.76 7.28 -8.54
CA GLY A 80 -13.98 7.99 -8.90
C GLY A 80 -15.03 7.94 -7.81
N ASP A 81 -16.15 8.61 -8.00
CA ASP A 81 -17.21 8.72 -6.98
C ASP A 81 -18.61 8.40 -7.50
N GLY A 82 -18.79 8.12 -8.79
CA GLY A 82 -20.13 8.18 -9.41
C GLY A 82 -20.63 6.94 -10.16
N ILE A 83 -21.94 7.00 -10.45
CA ILE A 83 -22.67 6.10 -11.37
C ILE A 83 -22.01 6.11 -12.76
N ASN A 84 -21.58 7.29 -13.22
CA ASN A 84 -20.96 7.49 -14.54
C ASN A 84 -19.58 6.84 -14.67
N ASP A 85 -18.92 6.60 -13.54
CA ASP A 85 -17.57 6.06 -13.48
C ASP A 85 -17.57 4.56 -13.23
N ALA A 86 -18.70 3.96 -12.83
CA ALA A 86 -18.80 2.54 -12.49
C ALA A 86 -18.32 1.60 -13.61
N PRO A 87 -18.68 1.79 -14.91
CA PRO A 87 -18.16 0.92 -15.97
C PRO A 87 -16.65 1.03 -16.15
N ALA A 88 -16.11 2.25 -16.00
CA ALA A 88 -14.68 2.51 -16.15
C ALA A 88 -13.88 2.00 -14.94
N LEU A 89 -14.43 2.12 -13.72
CA LEU A 89 -13.92 1.50 -12.49
C LEU A 89 -13.83 -0.02 -12.64
N ALA A 90 -14.89 -0.66 -13.17
CA ALA A 90 -14.91 -2.11 -13.42
C ALA A 90 -13.82 -2.58 -14.40
N ALA A 91 -13.45 -1.72 -15.35
CA ALA A 91 -12.47 -2.03 -16.38
C ALA A 91 -11.03 -1.69 -15.96
N ALA A 92 -10.85 -0.94 -14.89
CA ALA A 92 -9.55 -0.68 -14.30
C ALA A 92 -8.99 -1.96 -13.65
N THR A 93 -7.68 -1.99 -13.42
CA THR A 93 -7.07 -3.10 -12.67
C THR A 93 -7.42 -3.02 -11.19
N VAL A 94 -7.56 -1.80 -10.68
CA VAL A 94 -8.06 -1.54 -9.33
C VAL A 94 -8.98 -0.31 -9.40
N GLY A 95 -10.25 -0.50 -9.07
CA GLY A 95 -11.23 0.56 -8.87
C GLY A 95 -11.24 1.03 -7.42
N MET A 96 -11.04 2.33 -7.19
CA MET A 96 -11.13 2.95 -5.87
C MET A 96 -12.24 3.99 -5.83
N VAL A 97 -13.03 4.00 -4.77
CA VAL A 97 -14.13 4.98 -4.61
C VAL A 97 -14.15 5.62 -3.23
N LEU A 98 -14.60 6.87 -3.15
CA LEU A 98 -14.76 7.60 -1.89
C LEU A 98 -16.14 7.35 -1.29
N ALA A 99 -16.19 6.77 -0.09
CA ALA A 99 -17.40 6.21 0.50
C ALA A 99 -18.56 7.20 0.64
N GLN A 100 -18.30 8.46 1.01
CA GLN A 100 -19.38 9.43 1.22
C GLN A 100 -20.10 9.87 -0.06
N ARG A 101 -19.46 9.77 -1.22
CA ARG A 101 -20.08 10.13 -2.51
C ARG A 101 -20.36 8.96 -3.42
N ALA A 102 -19.80 7.80 -3.11
CA ALA A 102 -19.95 6.60 -3.94
C ALA A 102 -21.42 6.20 -4.07
N SER A 103 -21.92 6.17 -5.30
CA SER A 103 -23.22 5.58 -5.60
C SER A 103 -23.22 4.09 -5.25
N ALA A 104 -24.39 3.53 -4.95
CA ALA A 104 -24.53 2.09 -4.67
C ALA A 104 -23.93 1.22 -5.79
N THR A 105 -24.03 1.68 -7.04
CA THR A 105 -23.43 1.03 -8.22
C THR A 105 -21.90 1.11 -8.23
N ALA A 106 -21.31 2.23 -7.84
CA ALA A 106 -19.86 2.38 -7.77
C ALA A 106 -19.26 1.54 -6.63
N VAL A 107 -19.92 1.51 -5.46
CA VAL A 107 -19.51 0.67 -4.33
C VAL A 107 -19.55 -0.82 -4.67
N ALA A 108 -20.56 -1.26 -5.44
CA ALA A 108 -20.70 -2.66 -5.82
C ALA A 108 -19.60 -3.18 -6.77
N VAL A 109 -18.90 -2.27 -7.45
CA VAL A 109 -17.92 -2.59 -8.49
C VAL A 109 -16.49 -2.26 -8.06
N ALA A 110 -16.31 -1.38 -7.08
CA ALA A 110 -14.99 -0.96 -6.62
C ALA A 110 -14.28 -2.06 -5.81
N ASP A 111 -12.96 -2.18 -6.01
CA ASP A 111 -12.10 -3.06 -5.23
C ASP A 111 -11.72 -2.45 -3.87
N VAL A 112 -11.64 -1.11 -3.81
CA VAL A 112 -11.24 -0.38 -2.60
C VAL A 112 -12.20 0.77 -2.30
N LEU A 113 -12.72 0.77 -1.07
CA LEU A 113 -13.55 1.84 -0.53
C LEU A 113 -12.73 2.72 0.42
N LEU A 114 -12.54 3.99 0.06
CA LEU A 114 -11.88 4.99 0.90
C LEU A 114 -12.93 5.64 1.80
N LEU A 115 -12.83 5.40 3.11
CA LEU A 115 -13.75 5.96 4.10
C LEU A 115 -13.53 7.46 4.37
N GLN A 116 -12.37 7.98 4.00
CA GLN A 116 -12.05 9.41 4.14
C GLN A 116 -12.62 10.20 2.97
N ASP A 117 -12.98 11.46 3.22
CA ASP A 117 -13.49 12.39 2.21
C ASP A 117 -12.40 13.00 1.33
N ASN A 118 -11.27 12.34 1.17
CA ASN A 118 -10.21 12.79 0.30
C ASN A 118 -9.47 11.60 -0.30
N ILE A 119 -8.67 11.90 -1.31
CA ILE A 119 -7.80 10.91 -1.96
C ILE A 119 -6.49 10.69 -1.19
N CYS A 120 -6.34 11.23 0.03
CA CYS A 120 -5.11 11.11 0.82
C CYS A 120 -4.83 9.67 1.25
N GLY A 121 -5.84 8.79 1.23
CA GLY A 121 -5.67 7.35 1.41
C GLY A 121 -5.00 6.64 0.23
N VAL A 122 -5.06 7.19 -0.99
CA VAL A 122 -4.55 6.52 -2.21
C VAL A 122 -3.05 6.23 -2.13
N PRO A 123 -2.16 7.20 -1.79
CA PRO A 123 -0.74 6.93 -1.63
C PRO A 123 -0.45 5.87 -0.56
N PHE A 124 -1.19 5.88 0.55
CA PHE A 124 -1.03 4.89 1.61
C PHE A 124 -1.38 3.48 1.12
N CYS A 125 -2.52 3.31 0.44
CA CYS A 125 -2.94 2.03 -0.13
C CYS A 125 -1.90 1.47 -1.11
N ILE A 126 -1.36 2.32 -1.99
CA ILE A 126 -0.34 1.92 -2.97
C ILE A 126 0.97 1.53 -2.27
N ALA A 127 1.43 2.34 -1.31
CA ALA A 127 2.64 2.04 -0.55
C ALA A 127 2.49 0.73 0.23
N LYS A 128 1.32 0.51 0.85
CA LYS A 128 0.99 -0.73 1.55
C LYS A 128 0.96 -1.93 0.63
N ALA A 129 0.29 -1.83 -0.51
CA ALA A 129 0.25 -2.92 -1.49
C ALA A 129 1.67 -3.33 -1.93
N ARG A 130 2.53 -2.36 -2.25
CA ARG A 130 3.94 -2.62 -2.63
C ARG A 130 4.73 -3.28 -1.50
N GLN A 131 4.59 -2.79 -0.27
CA GLN A 131 5.23 -3.40 0.90
C GLN A 131 4.78 -4.85 1.09
N THR A 132 3.47 -5.12 1.06
CA THR A 132 2.91 -6.46 1.20
C THR A 132 3.40 -7.39 0.10
N THR A 133 3.39 -6.97 -1.17
CA THR A 133 3.90 -7.79 -2.27
C THR A 133 5.39 -8.12 -2.10
N SER A 134 6.20 -7.17 -1.63
CA SER A 134 7.61 -7.42 -1.34
C SER A 134 7.79 -8.41 -0.20
N LEU A 135 7.01 -8.29 0.88
CA LEU A 135 7.05 -9.20 2.02
C LEU A 135 6.64 -10.62 1.62
N VAL A 136 5.58 -10.77 0.82
CA VAL A 136 5.15 -12.07 0.28
C VAL A 136 6.27 -12.72 -0.54
N LYS A 137 6.91 -11.98 -1.44
CA LYS A 137 8.05 -12.50 -2.22
C LYS A 137 9.20 -12.98 -1.34
N GLN A 138 9.52 -12.24 -0.28
CA GLN A 138 10.56 -12.62 0.68
C GLN A 138 10.17 -13.86 1.48
N SER A 139 8.93 -13.94 1.95
CA SER A 139 8.40 -15.10 2.67
C SER A 139 8.40 -16.36 1.81
N VAL A 140 8.02 -16.25 0.53
CA VAL A 140 8.09 -17.37 -0.43
C VAL A 140 9.53 -17.78 -0.70
N ALA A 141 10.43 -16.83 -0.93
CA ALA A 141 11.85 -17.12 -1.15
C ALA A 141 12.49 -17.81 0.07
N LEU A 142 12.16 -17.35 1.28
CA LEU A 142 12.63 -17.96 2.53
C LEU A 142 12.07 -19.37 2.70
N ALA A 143 10.77 -19.58 2.47
CA ALA A 143 10.14 -20.90 2.56
C ALA A 143 10.78 -21.89 1.58
N LEU A 144 10.96 -21.50 0.32
CA LEU A 144 11.64 -22.33 -0.70
C LEU A 144 13.09 -22.64 -0.29
N THR A 145 13.80 -21.65 0.24
CA THR A 145 15.17 -21.83 0.74
C THR A 145 15.18 -22.86 1.87
N CYS A 146 14.35 -22.71 2.89
CA CYS A 146 14.26 -23.67 4.00
C CYS A 146 13.94 -25.08 3.51
N ILE A 147 13.00 -25.24 2.56
CA ILE A 147 12.66 -26.55 1.99
C ILE A 147 13.87 -27.16 1.27
N VAL A 148 14.54 -26.42 0.40
CA VAL A 148 15.71 -26.92 -0.35
C VAL A 148 16.85 -27.31 0.59
N PHE A 149 17.17 -26.46 1.56
CA PHE A 149 18.27 -26.70 2.51
C PHE A 149 17.96 -27.78 3.55
N ALA A 150 16.69 -28.00 3.92
CA ALA A 150 16.32 -29.10 4.80
C ALA A 150 16.21 -30.43 4.03
N ALA A 151 15.57 -30.43 2.86
CA ALA A 151 15.25 -31.65 2.13
C ALA A 151 16.46 -32.25 1.40
N LEU A 152 17.29 -31.45 0.71
CA LEU A 152 18.39 -32.00 -0.09
C LEU A 152 19.43 -32.78 0.75
N PRO A 153 19.95 -32.25 1.88
CA PRO A 153 20.92 -33.00 2.68
C PRO A 153 20.27 -34.21 3.38
N SER A 154 18.97 -34.13 3.68
CA SER A 154 18.19 -35.26 4.22
C SER A 154 18.11 -36.42 3.21
N VAL A 155 17.83 -36.14 1.94
CA VAL A 155 17.77 -37.17 0.88
C VAL A 155 19.15 -37.78 0.60
N LEU A 156 20.20 -36.97 0.69
CA LEU A 156 21.59 -37.42 0.54
C LEU A 156 22.12 -38.21 1.76
N GLY A 157 21.33 -38.32 2.83
CA GLY A 157 21.70 -39.05 4.05
C GLY A 157 22.60 -38.29 5.03
N PHE A 158 22.82 -36.99 4.80
CA PHE A 158 23.63 -36.15 5.70
C PHE A 158 22.86 -35.66 6.93
N LEU A 159 21.52 -35.56 6.85
CA LEU A 159 20.67 -35.11 7.95
C LEU A 159 19.66 -36.19 8.38
N PRO A 160 19.53 -36.47 9.69
CA PRO A 160 18.49 -37.34 10.21
C PRO A 160 17.10 -36.67 10.13
N LEU A 161 16.05 -37.46 9.91
CA LEU A 161 14.67 -36.98 9.69
C LEU A 161 14.17 -36.01 10.75
N TRP A 162 14.42 -36.27 12.04
CA TRP A 162 13.95 -35.42 13.13
C TRP A 162 14.53 -34.00 13.04
N LEU A 163 15.78 -33.86 12.59
CA LEU A 163 16.46 -32.58 12.43
C LEU A 163 15.94 -31.84 11.19
N THR A 164 15.67 -32.57 10.11
CA THR A 164 15.02 -32.04 8.91
C THR A 164 13.64 -31.43 9.23
N VAL A 165 12.83 -32.15 10.02
CA VAL A 165 11.52 -31.66 10.47
C VAL A 165 11.68 -30.40 11.33
N LEU A 166 12.62 -30.41 12.28
CA LEU A 166 12.89 -29.25 13.13
C LEU A 166 13.33 -28.02 12.32
N LEU A 167 14.16 -28.19 11.30
CA LEU A 167 14.58 -27.11 10.41
C LEU A 167 13.43 -26.58 9.55
N HIS A 168 12.55 -27.46 9.07
CA HIS A 168 11.36 -27.06 8.32
C HIS A 168 10.41 -26.21 9.17
N GLU A 169 10.08 -26.68 10.38
CA GLU A 169 9.22 -25.95 11.32
C GLU A 169 9.89 -24.68 11.88
N GLY A 170 11.22 -24.68 12.03
CA GLY A 170 11.96 -23.45 12.33
C GLY A 170 11.83 -22.43 11.20
N GLY A 171 11.85 -22.88 9.95
CA GLY A 171 11.64 -22.06 8.76
C GLY A 171 10.25 -21.42 8.71
N THR A 172 9.19 -22.16 9.07
CA THR A 172 7.83 -21.60 9.15
C THR A 172 7.75 -20.48 10.19
N LEU A 173 8.41 -20.65 11.34
CA LEU A 173 8.50 -19.62 12.37
C LEU A 173 9.23 -18.36 11.89
N LEU A 174 10.34 -18.50 11.16
CA LEU A 174 11.05 -17.37 10.56
C LEU A 174 10.20 -16.63 9.53
N VAL A 175 9.45 -17.33 8.70
CA VAL A 175 8.50 -16.73 7.74
C VAL A 175 7.38 -15.96 8.48
N CYS A 176 6.86 -16.52 9.57
CA CYS A 176 5.89 -15.84 10.42
C CYS A 176 6.45 -14.54 11.01
N LEU A 177 7.67 -14.58 11.57
CA LEU A 177 8.36 -13.41 12.09
C LEU A 177 8.58 -12.35 11.00
N ASN A 178 8.98 -12.78 9.80
CA ASN A 178 9.13 -11.89 8.64
C ASN A 178 7.82 -11.15 8.29
N SER A 179 6.69 -11.83 8.43
CA SER A 179 5.37 -11.34 8.07
C SER A 179 4.82 -10.31 9.06
N ILE A 180 5.25 -10.33 10.33
CA ILE A 180 4.88 -9.32 11.35
C ILE A 180 5.25 -7.89 10.89
N ARG A 181 6.28 -7.75 10.05
CA ARG A 181 6.69 -6.46 9.48
C ARG A 181 5.59 -5.77 8.67
N ALA A 182 4.58 -6.51 8.17
CA ALA A 182 3.42 -5.93 7.49
C ALA A 182 2.60 -4.96 8.36
N LEU A 183 2.70 -5.08 9.69
CA LEU A 183 1.99 -4.24 10.66
C LEU A 183 2.58 -2.82 10.78
N ASN A 184 3.84 -2.62 10.39
CA ASN A 184 4.51 -1.33 10.48
C ASN A 184 3.99 -0.34 9.45
N THR A 185 4.11 0.97 9.66
CA THR A 185 3.72 1.98 8.67
C THR A 185 4.43 1.74 7.32
N PRO A 186 3.72 1.90 6.19
CA PRO A 186 4.29 1.59 4.89
C PRO A 186 5.42 2.58 4.58
N THR A 187 6.55 2.08 4.11
CA THR A 187 7.63 2.92 3.62
C THR A 187 7.78 2.74 2.12
N TRP A 188 8.19 3.79 1.41
CA TRP A 188 8.39 3.75 -0.04
C TRP A 188 9.68 3.01 -0.44
N SER A 189 10.54 2.70 0.53
CA SER A 189 11.82 2.03 0.36
C SER A 189 11.90 0.77 1.22
N LEU A 190 12.40 -0.29 0.60
CA LEU A 190 12.65 -1.59 1.24
C LEU A 190 13.79 -1.50 2.28
N VAL A 191 14.77 -0.63 2.05
CA VAL A 191 15.89 -0.40 2.98
C VAL A 191 15.38 0.21 4.29
N ASP A 192 14.43 1.13 4.20
CA ASP A 192 13.87 1.79 5.39
C ASP A 192 13.03 0.83 6.23
N ASP A 193 12.31 -0.09 5.59
CA ASP A 193 11.56 -1.14 6.27
C ASP A 193 12.47 -2.11 7.02
N ILE A 194 13.63 -2.47 6.44
CA ILE A 194 14.64 -3.29 7.11
C ILE A 194 15.28 -2.51 8.26
N ARG A 195 15.63 -1.23 8.05
CA ARG A 195 16.24 -0.39 9.07
C ARG A 195 15.32 -0.23 10.29
N LYS A 196 14.03 0.06 10.08
CA LYS A 196 13.03 0.12 11.15
C LYS A 196 12.89 -1.20 11.92
N LEU A 197 12.95 -2.34 11.23
CA LEU A 197 12.93 -3.65 11.88
C LEU A 197 14.16 -3.86 12.76
N VAL A 198 15.36 -3.57 12.23
CA VAL A 198 16.63 -3.70 12.96
C VAL A 198 16.64 -2.77 14.17
N ASP A 199 16.18 -1.53 14.02
CA ASP A 199 16.09 -0.57 15.13
C ASP A 199 15.06 -1.01 16.17
N SER A 200 13.90 -1.55 15.76
CA SER A 200 12.88 -2.07 16.68
C SER A 200 13.38 -3.29 17.47
N LEU A 201 14.06 -4.23 16.80
CA LEU A 201 14.70 -5.37 17.47
C LEU A 201 15.83 -4.91 18.42
N ARG A 202 16.67 -3.97 17.97
CA ARG A 202 17.75 -3.40 18.78
C ARG A 202 17.21 -2.69 20.03
N ASN A 203 16.03 -2.08 19.95
CA ASN A 203 15.38 -1.40 21.08
C ASN A 203 14.60 -2.35 22.00
N TYR A 204 14.21 -3.54 21.52
CA TYR A 204 13.55 -4.56 22.36
C TYR A 204 14.55 -5.41 23.16
N PHE A 205 15.72 -5.70 22.60
CA PHE A 205 16.76 -6.49 23.26
C PHE A 205 17.64 -5.81 24.35
N PRO A 206 17.70 -4.48 24.57
CA PRO A 206 18.62 -3.88 25.53
C PRO A 206 18.08 -3.84 26.96
N SER A 207 16.84 -4.28 27.24
CA SER A 207 16.26 -4.20 28.59
C SER A 207 16.44 -5.46 29.46
N LYS A 208 17.02 -6.56 28.95
CA LYS A 208 17.09 -7.84 29.68
C LYS A 208 18.46 -8.25 30.23
N PHE A 209 19.51 -7.45 30.03
CA PHE A 209 20.88 -7.79 30.46
C PHE A 209 21.44 -6.93 31.59
N ASN A 210 20.68 -5.97 32.13
CA ASN A 210 21.19 -5.02 33.13
C ASN A 210 20.42 -5.02 34.48
N SER A 211 19.95 -6.19 34.92
CA SER A 211 19.55 -6.40 36.31
C SER A 211 20.59 -7.27 37.01
N SER A 212 21.66 -6.65 37.52
CA SER A 212 22.55 -7.29 38.50
C SER A 212 21.75 -7.61 39.78
N PRO A 213 22.05 -8.72 40.48
CA PRO A 213 21.31 -9.11 41.67
C PRO A 213 21.64 -8.15 42.82
N SER A 214 20.61 -7.48 43.35
CA SER A 214 20.68 -6.68 44.55
C SER A 214 21.16 -7.57 45.71
N SER A 215 22.33 -7.25 46.25
CA SER A 215 22.86 -7.84 47.48
C SER A 215 21.88 -7.59 48.65
N TYR A 216 21.31 -8.66 49.19
CA TYR A 216 20.55 -8.63 50.43
C TYR A 216 21.49 -8.32 51.60
N THR A 217 21.49 -7.09 52.10
CA THR A 217 22.05 -6.77 53.42
C THR A 217 20.98 -7.02 54.48
N ALA A 218 21.13 -8.11 55.22
CA ALA A 218 20.32 -8.39 56.41
C ALA A 218 20.72 -7.41 57.52
N ASN A 219 19.81 -6.49 57.87
CA ASN A 219 19.93 -5.69 59.10
C ASN A 219 19.47 -6.54 60.28
N THR A 220 20.42 -7.00 61.10
CA THR A 220 20.16 -7.48 62.46
C THR A 220 19.94 -6.28 63.38
N ALA A 221 18.77 -6.22 64.02
CA ALA A 221 18.47 -5.26 65.08
C ALA A 221 19.23 -5.62 66.37
N PRO A 222 19.77 -4.66 67.14
CA PRO A 222 20.25 -4.92 68.49
C PRO A 222 19.12 -4.78 69.52
N LEU A 223 19.11 -5.77 70.43
CA LEU A 223 18.40 -5.96 71.72
C LEU A 223 17.33 -4.95 72.15
#